data_AF-A0A8D0HLB0-F1
#
_entry.id   AF-A0A8D0HLB0-F1
#
_cell.length_a   1.000
_cell.length_b   1.000
_cell.length_c   1.000
_cell.angle_alpha   90.00
_cell.angle_beta   90.00
_cell.angle_gamma   90.00
#
_symmetry.space_group_name_H-M   'P 1'
#
loop_
_entity.id
_entity.type
_entity.pdbx_description
1 polymer ?
#
loop_
_entity_poly.entity_id
_entity_poly.type
_entity_poly.pdbx_seq_one_letter_code
_entity_poly.pdbx_strand_id
1 'polypeptide(L)'
;MASLQLNVSSAEGNVTQQRNVVFVIDSNPFVFVSVQSKDLSLTFVYNLSRLYVSGPNTKSNTSLPVFSSSEGLLQWVKETYGGITSFTELKNPQWIRFQVGEDASSPSECIPKMDFNARSYLESEVSFQEVRSCKDPSMQERKEAHIVRVNQSLEETSPKSVEVELNVVCPGGEPVKEPAVLLILYSSQPDLSWKFCQMPGKIQFLASGKYSFQSMPPFVVNGTSLPDTKQGLISKAHEQGYNHIGSYTEVSSASRVTLQLHQCVSTERTRETTTLTSSHMPVSAIRHPVENVVLLCKPWRCMDDSIEIVLHKIFLQASRYSVISVTLQDPQCKAEQNETHFVLRSRLGSCDTDLEPWSKGFKAKNKVGGAPTQQSLT
;
A
#
# COMPACT_ATOMS: atom_id res chain seq x y z
N MET A 1 -21.81 -2.37 -13.05
CA MET A 1 -22.86 -2.35 -12.01
C MET A 1 -22.15 -2.28 -10.67
N ALA A 2 -22.62 -1.44 -9.74
CA ALA A 2 -21.97 -1.30 -8.43
C ALA A 2 -22.43 -2.41 -7.48
N SER A 3 -21.49 -2.94 -6.69
CA SER A 3 -21.75 -3.97 -5.69
C SER A 3 -21.09 -3.63 -4.37
N LEU A 4 -21.74 -3.98 -3.26
CA LEU A 4 -21.27 -3.79 -1.90
C LEU A 4 -21.37 -5.13 -1.14
N GLN A 5 -20.32 -5.49 -0.42
CA GLN A 5 -20.37 -6.57 0.57
C GLN A 5 -20.57 -5.99 1.97
N LEU A 6 -21.60 -6.47 2.68
CA LEU A 6 -21.92 -6.03 4.04
C LEU A 6 -21.86 -7.22 5.00
N ASN A 7 -20.89 -7.20 5.90
CA ASN A 7 -20.70 -8.21 6.94
C ASN A 7 -21.19 -7.65 8.27
N VAL A 8 -22.17 -8.31 8.88
CA VAL A 8 -22.80 -7.86 10.13
C VAL A 8 -22.63 -8.93 11.21
N SER A 9 -22.12 -8.51 12.37
CA SER A 9 -21.94 -9.38 13.55
C SER A 9 -22.38 -8.66 14.82
N SER A 10 -22.73 -9.40 15.86
CA SER A 10 -22.93 -8.80 17.20
C SER A 10 -21.60 -8.43 17.86
N ALA A 11 -21.61 -7.38 18.68
CA ALA A 11 -20.50 -7.06 19.58
C ALA A 11 -20.33 -8.16 20.65
N GLU A 12 -19.09 -8.40 21.08
CA GLU A 12 -18.78 -9.42 22.10
C GLU A 12 -19.55 -9.16 23.41
N GLY A 13 -20.16 -10.22 23.97
CA GLY A 13 -20.94 -10.14 25.22
C GLY A 13 -22.45 -9.85 25.03
N ASN A 14 -22.91 -9.51 23.83
CA ASN A 14 -24.33 -9.18 23.57
C ASN A 14 -25.18 -10.36 23.04
N VAL A 15 -24.66 -11.59 23.19
CA VAL A 15 -25.21 -12.85 22.62
C VAL A 15 -26.60 -13.22 23.16
N THR A 16 -27.06 -12.57 24.23
CA THR A 16 -28.26 -12.98 24.98
C THR A 16 -29.54 -12.21 24.64
N GLN A 17 -29.49 -11.17 23.80
CA GLN A 17 -30.69 -10.40 23.45
C GLN A 17 -30.98 -10.48 21.95
N GLN A 18 -31.99 -11.26 21.59
CA GLN A 18 -32.51 -11.38 20.22
C GLN A 18 -33.20 -10.06 19.81
N ARG A 19 -32.40 -9.04 19.51
CA ARG A 19 -32.87 -7.71 19.08
C ARG A 19 -33.13 -7.73 17.58
N ASN A 20 -34.24 -7.14 17.16
CA ASN A 20 -34.52 -6.90 15.75
C ASN A 20 -33.61 -5.76 15.27
N VAL A 21 -32.70 -6.05 14.33
CA VAL A 21 -31.79 -5.05 13.76
C VAL A 21 -32.38 -4.54 12.46
N VAL A 22 -32.51 -3.22 12.34
CA VAL A 22 -33.01 -2.54 11.15
C VAL A 22 -31.89 -1.73 10.52
N PHE A 23 -31.56 -2.03 9.27
CA PHE A 23 -30.66 -1.24 8.44
C PHE A 23 -31.49 -0.43 7.44
N VAL A 24 -31.35 0.90 7.48
CA VAL A 24 -31.93 1.79 6.46
C VAL A 24 -30.79 2.21 5.53
N ILE A 25 -30.87 1.83 4.26
CA ILE A 25 -29.80 2.06 3.28
C ILE A 25 -30.35 2.88 2.11
N ASP A 26 -29.73 4.02 1.85
CA ASP A 26 -29.95 4.83 0.66
C ASP A 26 -28.65 4.90 -0.16
N SER A 27 -28.79 4.98 -1.49
CA SER A 27 -27.68 5.07 -2.42
C SER A 27 -28.02 5.96 -3.62
N ASN A 28 -27.02 6.71 -4.10
CA ASN A 28 -27.17 7.53 -5.30
C ASN A 28 -27.27 6.69 -6.58
N PRO A 29 -26.31 5.79 -6.89
CA PRO A 29 -26.45 4.84 -7.99
C PRO A 29 -27.25 3.61 -7.59
N PHE A 30 -27.67 2.81 -8.58
CA PHE A 30 -28.18 1.47 -8.33
C PHE A 30 -27.07 0.55 -7.81
N VAL A 31 -27.26 -0.08 -6.64
CA VAL A 31 -26.25 -0.95 -5.98
C VAL A 31 -26.83 -2.31 -5.61
N PHE A 32 -26.06 -3.37 -5.85
CA PHE A 32 -26.31 -4.70 -5.30
C PHE A 32 -25.59 -4.87 -3.96
N VAL A 33 -26.32 -5.20 -2.90
CA VAL A 33 -25.76 -5.42 -1.56
C VAL A 33 -25.84 -6.90 -1.22
N SER A 34 -24.67 -7.52 -1.06
CA SER A 34 -24.53 -8.90 -0.57
C SER A 34 -24.29 -8.87 0.93
N VAL A 35 -25.21 -9.44 1.70
CA VAL A 35 -25.16 -9.44 3.17
C VAL A 35 -24.67 -10.79 3.70
N GLN A 36 -23.76 -10.74 4.66
CA GLN A 36 -23.35 -11.90 5.44
C GLN A 36 -23.56 -11.63 6.93
N SER A 37 -24.33 -12.49 7.59
CA SER A 37 -24.48 -12.50 9.04
C SER A 37 -24.71 -13.93 9.52
N LYS A 38 -24.13 -14.30 10.66
CA LYS A 38 -24.20 -15.67 11.21
C LYS A 38 -25.21 -15.78 12.35
N ASP A 39 -25.42 -14.70 13.07
CA ASP A 39 -25.99 -14.66 14.41
C ASP A 39 -27.22 -13.74 14.52
N LEU A 40 -27.56 -12.99 13.46
CA LEU A 40 -28.60 -11.96 13.50
C LEU A 40 -29.69 -12.16 12.46
N SER A 41 -30.93 -11.81 12.84
CA SER A 41 -32.04 -11.60 11.91
C SER A 41 -32.09 -10.12 11.52
N LEU A 42 -31.83 -9.82 10.26
CA LEU A 42 -31.66 -8.45 9.78
C LEU A 42 -32.86 -8.01 8.95
N THR A 43 -33.33 -6.79 9.19
CA THR A 43 -34.35 -6.14 8.35
C THR A 43 -33.71 -4.99 7.60
N PHE A 44 -33.84 -4.98 6.27
CA PHE A 44 -33.33 -3.92 5.41
C PHE A 44 -34.47 -3.09 4.88
N VAL A 45 -34.32 -1.77 4.96
CA VAL A 45 -35.26 -0.78 4.45
C VAL A 45 -34.55 0.04 3.39
N TYR A 46 -34.98 -0.08 2.14
CA TYR A 46 -34.32 0.55 1.00
C TYR A 46 -35.31 0.85 -0.12
N ASN A 47 -34.86 1.60 -1.13
CA ASN A 47 -35.66 1.88 -2.32
C ASN A 47 -35.28 0.91 -3.45
N LEU A 48 -36.22 0.13 -3.98
CA LEU A 48 -35.95 -0.88 -5.03
C LEU A 48 -35.38 -0.30 -6.34
N SER A 49 -35.62 0.98 -6.62
CA SER A 49 -35.07 1.64 -7.80
C SER A 49 -33.60 2.03 -7.61
N ARG A 50 -33.07 1.95 -6.39
CA ARG A 50 -31.70 2.34 -6.03
C ARG A 50 -30.87 1.19 -5.47
N LEU A 51 -31.51 0.18 -4.91
CA LEU A 51 -30.77 -0.83 -4.19
C LEU A 51 -31.47 -2.19 -4.25
N TYR A 52 -30.68 -3.24 -4.26
CA TYR A 52 -31.16 -4.61 -4.09
C TYR A 52 -30.31 -5.32 -3.04
N VAL A 53 -30.96 -5.86 -2.01
CA VAL A 53 -30.28 -6.60 -0.93
C VAL A 53 -30.50 -8.10 -1.09
N SER A 54 -29.44 -8.88 -0.95
CA SER A 54 -29.48 -10.34 -0.92
C SER A 54 -28.59 -10.89 0.19
N GLY A 55 -29.10 -11.84 0.96
CA GLY A 55 -28.33 -12.54 1.99
C GLY A 55 -29.17 -13.56 2.76
N PRO A 56 -28.53 -14.45 3.53
CA PRO A 56 -29.25 -15.34 4.43
C PRO A 56 -29.88 -14.54 5.58
N ASN A 57 -31.04 -14.98 6.07
CA ASN A 57 -31.73 -14.40 7.24
C ASN A 57 -32.04 -12.89 7.13
N THR A 58 -32.20 -12.39 5.90
CA THR A 58 -32.56 -10.98 5.63
C THR A 58 -34.04 -10.84 5.29
N LYS A 59 -34.72 -9.90 5.94
CA LYS A 59 -36.05 -9.39 5.56
C LYS A 59 -35.86 -8.07 4.82
N SER A 60 -36.67 -7.79 3.80
CA SER A 60 -36.61 -6.53 3.05
C SER A 60 -37.94 -5.79 3.12
N ASN A 61 -37.86 -4.49 3.37
CA ASN A 61 -38.92 -3.52 3.13
C ASN A 61 -38.42 -2.53 2.06
N THR A 62 -39.15 -2.44 0.97
CA THR A 62 -38.72 -1.73 -0.23
C THR A 62 -39.38 -0.36 -0.41
N SER A 63 -40.09 0.10 0.63
CA SER A 63 -40.89 1.32 0.63
C SER A 63 -40.12 2.57 1.08
N LEU A 64 -38.78 2.58 1.04
CA LEU A 64 -38.02 3.76 1.46
C LEU A 64 -38.28 4.92 0.49
N PRO A 65 -38.74 6.09 0.96
CA PRO A 65 -38.86 7.28 0.12
C PRO A 65 -37.50 7.70 -0.43
N VAL A 66 -37.51 8.45 -1.53
CA VAL A 66 -36.28 9.05 -2.05
C VAL A 66 -36.02 10.36 -1.32
N PHE A 67 -34.83 10.50 -0.75
CA PHE A 67 -34.41 11.72 -0.07
C PHE A 67 -33.37 12.48 -0.89
N SER A 68 -33.37 13.81 -0.76
CA SER A 68 -32.38 14.70 -1.39
C SER A 68 -31.21 15.03 -0.46
N SER A 69 -31.30 14.71 0.83
CA SER A 69 -30.26 14.94 1.81
C SER A 69 -30.31 13.90 2.94
N SER A 70 -29.19 13.75 3.65
CA SER A 70 -29.08 12.83 4.79
C SER A 70 -29.93 13.28 5.97
N GLU A 71 -30.15 14.59 6.17
CA GLU A 71 -31.00 15.12 7.24
C GLU A 71 -32.45 14.67 7.09
N GLY A 72 -32.99 14.68 5.85
CA GLY A 72 -34.34 14.21 5.58
C GLY A 72 -34.51 12.72 5.87
N LEU A 73 -33.51 11.91 5.50
CA LEU A 73 -33.48 10.47 5.81
C LEU A 73 -33.44 10.25 7.33
N LEU A 74 -32.56 10.93 8.04
CA LEU A 74 -32.41 10.83 9.50
C LEU A 74 -33.71 11.20 10.22
N GLN A 75 -34.38 12.26 9.79
CA GLN A 75 -35.66 12.68 10.35
C GLN A 75 -36.73 11.60 10.15
N TRP A 76 -36.86 11.06 8.94
CA TRP A 76 -37.81 9.99 8.63
C TRP A 76 -37.56 8.73 9.46
N VAL A 77 -36.30 8.33 9.64
CA VAL A 77 -35.94 7.16 10.47
C VAL A 77 -36.32 7.38 11.93
N LYS A 78 -36.04 8.58 12.47
CA LYS A 78 -36.43 8.93 13.85
C LYS A 78 -37.95 8.86 14.05
N GLU A 79 -38.72 9.40 13.10
CA GLU A 79 -40.20 9.37 13.16
C GLU A 79 -40.77 7.96 13.00
N THR A 80 -40.14 7.12 12.16
CA THR A 80 -40.64 5.78 11.83
C THR A 80 -40.24 4.73 12.88
N TYR A 81 -39.03 4.81 13.42
CA TYR A 81 -38.43 3.78 14.28
C TYR A 81 -38.12 4.27 15.70
N GLY A 82 -38.36 5.55 16.01
CA GLY A 82 -38.20 6.13 17.34
C GLY A 82 -36.76 6.49 17.73
N GLY A 83 -35.76 6.16 16.91
CA GLY A 83 -34.37 6.47 17.22
C GLY A 83 -33.37 5.95 16.20
N ILE A 84 -32.11 6.36 16.38
CA ILE A 84 -30.98 5.96 15.53
C ILE A 84 -29.82 5.61 16.47
N THR A 85 -29.26 4.42 16.33
CA THR A 85 -28.10 3.98 17.13
C THR A 85 -26.78 4.37 16.50
N SER A 86 -26.73 4.41 15.17
CA SER A 86 -25.53 4.75 14.40
C SER A 86 -25.92 5.32 13.04
N PHE A 87 -25.07 6.17 12.49
CA PHE A 87 -25.21 6.71 11.15
C PHE A 87 -23.83 6.81 10.50
N THR A 88 -23.74 6.46 9.22
CA THR A 88 -22.50 6.57 8.47
C THR A 88 -22.80 6.88 7.01
N GLU A 89 -22.09 7.86 6.47
CA GLU A 89 -22.10 8.18 5.04
C GLU A 89 -20.73 7.81 4.45
N LEU A 90 -20.73 7.00 3.38
CA LEU A 90 -19.52 6.49 2.74
C LEU A 90 -19.54 6.75 1.24
N LYS A 91 -18.39 7.15 0.69
CA LYS A 91 -18.20 7.31 -0.75
C LYS A 91 -17.60 6.05 -1.35
N ASN A 92 -18.32 5.38 -2.25
CA ASN A 92 -17.87 4.19 -3.00
C ASN A 92 -17.28 3.03 -2.16
N PRO A 93 -17.94 2.58 -1.07
CA PRO A 93 -17.48 1.42 -0.32
C PRO A 93 -17.62 0.13 -1.15
N GLN A 94 -16.62 -0.74 -1.09
CA GLN A 94 -16.65 -2.09 -1.68
C GLN A 94 -17.03 -3.14 -0.64
N TRP A 95 -16.57 -2.96 0.59
CA TRP A 95 -16.80 -3.85 1.70
C TRP A 95 -17.02 -3.05 3.00
N ILE A 96 -17.98 -3.47 3.80
CA ILE A 96 -18.27 -2.92 5.13
C ILE A 96 -18.37 -4.08 6.11
N ARG A 97 -17.68 -3.95 7.25
CA ARG A 97 -17.95 -4.74 8.45
C ARG A 97 -18.58 -3.84 9.50
N PHE A 98 -19.75 -4.26 9.96
CA PHE A 98 -20.53 -3.54 10.95
C PHE A 98 -20.75 -4.42 12.18
N GLN A 99 -20.39 -3.93 13.36
CA GLN A 99 -20.65 -4.59 14.63
C GLN A 99 -21.86 -3.96 15.30
N VAL A 100 -22.92 -4.74 15.51
CA VAL A 100 -24.14 -4.30 16.16
C VAL A 100 -23.97 -4.42 17.67
N GLY A 101 -24.20 -3.32 18.37
CA GLY A 101 -24.16 -3.25 19.81
C GLY A 101 -24.57 -1.87 20.29
N GLU A 102 -24.91 -1.77 21.57
CA GLU A 102 -25.13 -0.50 22.22
C GLU A 102 -23.90 -0.22 23.08
N ASP A 103 -23.19 0.86 22.78
CA ASP A 103 -22.04 1.29 23.54
C ASP A 103 -22.52 2.17 24.69
N ALA A 104 -22.34 1.70 25.93
CA ALA A 104 -22.77 2.41 27.13
C ALA A 104 -22.08 3.78 27.32
N SER A 105 -20.98 4.02 26.61
CA SER A 105 -20.27 5.31 26.61
C SER A 105 -20.81 6.29 25.56
N SER A 106 -21.71 5.86 24.67
CA SER A 106 -22.30 6.70 23.64
C SER A 106 -23.41 7.61 24.19
N PRO A 107 -23.58 8.82 23.64
CA PRO A 107 -24.67 9.71 24.01
C PRO A 107 -26.04 9.10 23.66
N SER A 108 -27.08 9.50 24.39
CA SER A 108 -28.46 9.03 24.17
C SER A 108 -29.05 9.45 22.81
N GLU A 109 -28.50 10.50 22.20
CA GLU A 109 -28.90 10.97 20.88
C GLU A 109 -27.78 10.78 19.84
N CYS A 110 -28.12 10.19 18.69
CA CYS A 110 -27.22 10.13 17.54
C CYS A 110 -27.28 11.46 16.77
N ILE A 111 -26.23 12.28 16.95
CA ILE A 111 -26.00 13.51 16.21
C ILE A 111 -24.82 13.26 15.25
N PRO A 112 -25.06 13.21 13.93
CA PRO A 112 -23.98 13.05 12.95
C PRO A 112 -22.94 14.15 13.09
N LYS A 113 -21.66 13.76 13.05
CA LYS A 113 -20.52 14.68 13.01
C LYS A 113 -19.62 14.29 11.85
N MET A 114 -19.05 15.30 11.19
CA MET A 114 -17.95 15.06 10.25
C MET A 114 -16.76 14.47 10.99
N ASP A 115 -16.04 13.57 10.32
CA ASP A 115 -14.82 12.92 10.84
C ASP A 115 -14.99 12.15 12.17
N PHE A 116 -16.20 11.67 12.46
CA PHE A 116 -16.46 10.84 13.63
C PHE A 116 -15.72 9.49 13.55
N ASN A 117 -15.07 9.10 14.65
CA ASN A 117 -14.33 7.85 14.75
C ASN A 117 -15.26 6.65 15.01
N ALA A 118 -15.73 6.02 13.94
CA ALA A 118 -16.62 4.86 14.00
C ALA A 118 -15.92 3.51 14.24
N ARG A 119 -14.61 3.49 14.53
CA ARG A 119 -13.78 2.27 14.54
C ARG A 119 -14.28 1.17 15.48
N SER A 120 -14.95 1.53 16.57
CA SER A 120 -15.48 0.56 17.53
C SER A 120 -16.56 -0.33 16.93
N TYR A 121 -17.29 0.14 15.91
CA TYR A 121 -18.41 -0.58 15.32
C TYR A 121 -18.38 -0.68 13.78
N LEU A 122 -17.51 0.05 13.09
CA LEU A 122 -17.45 0.07 11.63
C LEU A 122 -16.02 -0.02 11.12
N GLU A 123 -15.83 -0.92 10.15
CA GLU A 123 -14.65 -1.00 9.29
C GLU A 123 -15.14 -1.01 7.85
N SER A 124 -14.44 -0.29 6.95
CA SER A 124 -14.83 -0.27 5.54
C SER A 124 -13.62 -0.23 4.63
N GLU A 125 -13.78 -0.84 3.45
CA GLU A 125 -12.86 -0.73 2.33
C GLU A 125 -13.45 0.23 1.31
N VAL A 126 -12.78 1.36 1.12
CA VAL A 126 -13.17 2.41 0.19
C VAL A 126 -12.19 2.45 -0.98
N SER A 127 -12.73 2.46 -2.20
CA SER A 127 -11.91 2.60 -3.40
C SER A 127 -11.81 4.07 -3.81
N PHE A 128 -10.58 4.56 -3.93
CA PHE A 128 -10.28 5.89 -4.46
C PHE A 128 -9.85 5.75 -5.92
N GLN A 129 -10.70 6.17 -6.86
CA GLN A 129 -10.38 6.23 -8.29
C GLN A 129 -10.03 7.65 -8.77
N GLU A 130 -9.86 8.60 -7.85
CA GLU A 130 -9.70 10.02 -8.15
C GLU A 130 -8.27 10.39 -8.56
N VAL A 131 -7.74 9.73 -9.59
CA VAL A 131 -6.60 10.29 -10.31
C VAL A 131 -6.65 9.98 -11.78
N ARG A 132 -6.89 11.02 -12.55
CA ARG A 132 -6.71 11.03 -13.99
C ARG A 132 -5.51 11.90 -14.29
N SER A 133 -4.37 11.25 -14.47
CA SER A 133 -3.22 11.88 -15.10
C SER A 133 -3.43 11.91 -16.62
N CYS A 134 -3.29 13.08 -17.23
CA CYS A 134 -3.19 13.19 -18.68
C CYS A 134 -1.82 12.66 -19.11
N LYS A 135 -1.82 11.57 -19.88
CA LYS A 135 -0.60 10.96 -20.40
C LYS A 135 -0.03 11.83 -21.54
N ASP A 136 1.06 12.55 -21.31
CA ASP A 136 1.84 13.20 -22.39
C ASP A 136 2.72 12.16 -23.11
N PRO A 137 2.39 11.75 -24.35
CA PRO A 137 3.11 10.70 -25.06
C PRO A 137 4.58 11.03 -25.39
N SER A 138 5.04 12.27 -25.17
CA SER A 138 6.42 12.70 -25.45
C SER A 138 7.46 12.29 -24.38
N MET A 139 7.03 11.84 -23.19
CA MET A 139 7.94 11.51 -22.08
C MET A 139 8.20 9.99 -22.01
N GLN A 140 9.37 9.56 -22.51
CA GLN A 140 9.78 8.15 -22.64
C GLN A 140 10.16 7.45 -21.31
N GLU A 141 10.41 8.18 -20.22
CA GLU A 141 10.68 7.59 -18.89
C GLU A 141 9.85 8.29 -17.81
N ARG A 142 8.63 7.80 -17.53
CA ARG A 142 7.77 8.43 -16.52
C ARG A 142 8.09 7.92 -15.12
N LYS A 143 8.83 8.72 -14.38
CA LYS A 143 8.89 8.67 -12.92
C LYS A 143 7.57 9.22 -12.37
N GLU A 144 6.82 8.42 -11.62
CA GLU A 144 5.50 8.79 -11.09
C GLU A 144 5.51 8.84 -9.56
N ALA A 145 4.92 9.88 -8.98
CA ALA A 145 4.76 10.02 -7.54
C ALA A 145 3.31 9.78 -7.11
N HIS A 146 3.13 8.95 -6.10
CA HIS A 146 1.85 8.68 -5.45
C HIS A 146 1.90 9.20 -4.01
N ILE A 147 0.93 10.05 -3.65
CA ILE A 147 0.89 10.73 -2.35
C ILE A 147 -0.34 10.24 -1.59
N VAL A 148 -0.14 9.79 -0.36
CA VAL A 148 -1.20 9.40 0.59
C VAL A 148 -1.07 10.23 1.85
N ARG A 149 -2.14 10.94 2.20
CA ARG A 149 -2.29 11.72 3.41
C ARG A 149 -3.33 11.07 4.32
N VAL A 150 -2.94 10.70 5.54
CA VAL A 150 -3.82 10.16 6.58
C VAL A 150 -3.98 11.21 7.68
N ASN A 151 -5.20 11.68 7.90
CA ASN A 151 -5.53 12.68 8.92
C ASN A 151 -6.04 12.02 10.21
N GLN A 152 -5.21 11.19 10.83
CA GLN A 152 -5.61 10.42 12.01
C GLN A 152 -6.01 11.33 13.20
N SER A 153 -7.08 10.95 13.92
CA SER A 153 -7.53 11.65 15.12
C SER A 153 -6.49 11.56 16.26
N LEU A 154 -6.43 12.60 17.10
CA LEU A 154 -5.58 12.68 18.30
C LEU A 154 -6.06 11.77 19.46
N GLU A 155 -7.23 11.16 19.33
CA GLU A 155 -7.80 10.28 20.37
C GLU A 155 -6.93 9.04 20.62
N GLU A 156 -6.81 8.62 21.88
CA GLU A 156 -6.00 7.47 22.28
C GLU A 156 -6.40 6.14 21.61
N THR A 157 -7.65 6.03 21.18
CA THR A 157 -8.24 4.86 20.50
C THR A 157 -7.91 4.78 19.02
N SER A 158 -7.30 5.83 18.44
CA SER A 158 -6.89 5.86 17.05
C SER A 158 -5.80 4.81 16.75
N PRO A 159 -5.79 4.20 15.55
CA PRO A 159 -4.68 3.39 15.09
C PRO A 159 -3.36 4.16 15.21
N LYS A 160 -2.46 3.66 16.05
CA LYS A 160 -1.08 4.16 16.13
C LYS A 160 -0.19 3.63 15.01
N SER A 161 -0.75 2.78 14.14
CA SER A 161 -0.05 2.26 12.99
C SER A 161 -0.97 2.04 11.80
N VAL A 162 -0.44 2.26 10.60
CA VAL A 162 -1.12 2.05 9.32
C VAL A 162 -0.34 1.02 8.52
N GLU A 163 -0.98 -0.08 8.13
CA GLU A 163 -0.38 -1.06 7.23
C GLU A 163 -0.38 -0.53 5.80
N VAL A 164 0.75 -0.67 5.10
CA VAL A 164 0.91 -0.20 3.73
C VAL A 164 1.24 -1.39 2.85
N GLU A 165 0.40 -1.59 1.85
CA GLU A 165 0.54 -2.62 0.83
C GLU A 165 0.61 -1.97 -0.55
N LEU A 166 1.54 -2.43 -1.38
CA LEU A 166 1.75 -1.91 -2.71
C LEU A 166 1.76 -3.06 -3.72
N ASN A 167 0.87 -2.99 -4.69
CA ASN A 167 0.68 -4.04 -5.68
C ASN A 167 0.85 -3.46 -7.09
N VAL A 168 1.79 -4.01 -7.85
CA VAL A 168 1.96 -3.68 -9.28
C VAL A 168 1.21 -4.72 -10.08
N VAL A 169 0.16 -4.29 -10.79
CA VAL A 169 -0.75 -5.17 -11.52
C VAL A 169 -0.80 -4.80 -13.00
N CYS A 170 -0.93 -5.82 -13.85
CA CYS A 170 -1.20 -5.64 -15.27
C CYS A 170 -2.32 -6.60 -15.71
N PRO A 171 -3.57 -6.13 -15.81
CA PRO A 171 -4.66 -6.95 -16.33
C PRO A 171 -4.39 -7.35 -17.78
N GLY A 172 -4.08 -8.63 -18.01
CA GLY A 172 -3.85 -9.19 -19.36
C GLY A 172 -2.39 -9.17 -19.84
N GLY A 173 -1.41 -8.94 -18.96
CA GLY A 173 0.00 -8.99 -19.32
C GLY A 173 0.92 -9.14 -18.11
N GLU A 174 2.23 -9.00 -18.33
CA GLU A 174 3.20 -9.02 -17.24
C GLU A 174 3.30 -7.65 -16.55
N PRO A 175 3.26 -7.60 -15.20
CA PRO A 175 3.50 -6.37 -14.46
C PRO A 175 4.97 -5.95 -14.56
N VAL A 176 5.21 -4.63 -14.52
CA VAL A 176 6.56 -4.06 -14.52
C VAL A 176 7.31 -4.50 -13.25
N LYS A 177 8.51 -5.09 -13.42
CA LYS A 177 9.32 -5.61 -12.30
C LYS A 177 10.04 -4.52 -11.49
N GLU A 178 10.35 -3.39 -12.12
CA GLU A 178 11.03 -2.26 -11.49
C GLU A 178 10.32 -0.95 -11.87
N PRO A 179 9.18 -0.64 -11.24
CA PRO A 179 8.46 0.59 -11.50
C PRO A 179 9.25 1.80 -10.97
N ALA A 180 9.37 2.85 -11.78
CA ALA A 180 10.01 4.10 -11.37
C ALA A 180 9.02 4.96 -10.57
N VAL A 181 8.79 4.58 -9.31
CA VAL A 181 7.73 5.18 -8.47
C VAL A 181 8.28 5.73 -7.16
N LEU A 182 7.79 6.91 -6.78
CA LEU A 182 7.94 7.51 -5.47
C LEU A 182 6.61 7.45 -4.70
N LEU A 183 6.62 6.88 -3.50
CA LEU A 183 5.48 6.89 -2.58
C LEU A 183 5.72 7.92 -1.47
N ILE A 184 4.86 8.91 -1.32
CA ILE A 184 4.91 9.87 -0.20
C ILE A 184 3.77 9.57 0.76
N LEU A 185 4.10 9.23 1.99
CA LEU A 185 3.16 8.90 3.07
C LEU A 185 3.23 9.98 4.14
N TYR A 186 2.13 10.71 4.32
CA TYR A 186 2.01 11.74 5.33
C TYR A 186 0.92 11.38 6.34
N SER A 187 1.23 11.60 7.62
CA SER A 187 0.32 11.48 8.74
C SER A 187 0.27 12.81 9.48
N SER A 188 -0.94 13.27 9.84
CA SER A 188 -1.15 14.39 10.75
C SER A 188 -0.67 14.10 12.18
N GLN A 189 -0.56 12.82 12.54
CA GLN A 189 -0.05 12.36 13.84
C GLN A 189 1.43 12.03 13.76
N PRO A 190 2.28 12.67 14.59
CA PRO A 190 3.74 12.48 14.53
C PRO A 190 4.21 11.14 15.11
N ASP A 191 3.41 10.51 15.98
CA ASP A 191 3.72 9.23 16.62
C ASP A 191 3.23 8.01 15.83
N LEU A 192 2.50 8.23 14.73
CA LEU A 192 2.00 7.17 13.86
C LEU A 192 3.14 6.39 13.19
N SER A 193 2.98 5.07 13.12
CA SER A 193 3.93 4.14 12.53
C SER A 193 3.41 3.46 11.26
N TRP A 194 4.09 3.66 10.12
CA TRP A 194 3.79 2.96 8.87
C TRP A 194 4.38 1.56 8.87
N LYS A 195 3.55 0.55 8.65
CA LYS A 195 3.97 -0.86 8.64
C LYS A 195 3.92 -1.41 7.23
N PHE A 196 5.07 -1.74 6.68
CA PHE A 196 5.15 -2.36 5.37
C PHE A 196 5.24 -3.88 5.53
N CYS A 197 4.28 -4.61 4.94
CA CYS A 197 4.30 -6.07 4.93
C CYS A 197 5.41 -6.58 3.98
N GLN A 198 5.44 -6.00 2.79
CA GLN A 198 6.41 -6.26 1.73
C GLN A 198 6.60 -4.97 0.92
N MET A 199 7.81 -4.73 0.40
CA MET A 199 8.03 -3.68 -0.59
C MET A 199 8.32 -4.31 -1.96
N PRO A 200 7.52 -4.00 -3.01
CA PRO A 200 7.82 -4.45 -4.35
C PRO A 200 9.03 -3.70 -4.91
N GLY A 201 10.08 -4.41 -5.31
CA GLY A 201 11.15 -3.89 -6.17
C GLY A 201 11.82 -2.58 -5.73
N LYS A 202 12.32 -1.81 -6.70
CA LYS A 202 13.07 -0.54 -6.52
C LYS A 202 12.18 0.69 -6.24
N ILE A 203 11.10 0.53 -5.47
CA ILE A 203 10.20 1.65 -5.18
C ILE A 203 10.82 2.55 -4.11
N GLN A 204 10.86 3.85 -4.40
CA GLN A 204 11.31 4.86 -3.44
C GLN A 204 10.12 5.31 -2.60
N PHE A 205 10.36 5.62 -1.32
CA PHE A 205 9.31 6.18 -0.49
C PHE A 205 9.86 7.23 0.48
N LEU A 206 8.99 8.17 0.85
CA LEU A 206 9.16 9.14 1.92
C LEU A 206 7.98 9.00 2.87
N ALA A 207 8.23 8.89 4.16
CA ALA A 207 7.17 8.74 5.17
C ALA A 207 7.38 9.73 6.31
N SER A 208 6.32 10.40 6.80
CA SER A 208 6.37 11.14 8.06
C SER A 208 6.28 10.19 9.26
N GLY A 209 6.63 10.65 10.46
CA GLY A 209 6.52 9.84 11.67
C GLY A 209 7.56 8.71 11.72
N LYS A 210 7.10 7.47 11.91
CA LYS A 210 7.98 6.28 11.99
C LYS A 210 7.55 5.21 10.99
N TYR A 211 8.44 4.29 10.61
CA TYR A 211 8.05 3.14 9.80
C TYR A 211 8.81 1.86 10.16
N SER A 212 8.24 0.71 9.81
CA SER A 212 8.85 -0.61 10.03
C SER A 212 8.45 -1.61 8.94
N PHE A 213 9.22 -2.70 8.85
CA PHE A 213 8.98 -3.81 7.91
C PHE A 213 8.62 -5.08 8.67
N GLN A 214 7.43 -5.65 8.43
CA GLN A 214 6.98 -6.86 9.14
C GLN A 214 7.90 -8.07 8.89
N SER A 215 8.56 -8.13 7.72
CA SER A 215 9.46 -9.22 7.34
C SER A 215 10.88 -9.13 7.96
N MET A 216 11.17 -8.09 8.74
CA MET A 216 12.48 -7.85 9.37
C MET A 216 12.33 -7.91 10.91
N PRO A 217 13.41 -8.21 11.67
CA PRO A 217 13.41 -8.04 13.12
C PRO A 217 12.95 -6.62 13.51
N PRO A 218 12.37 -6.40 14.71
CA PRO A 218 11.70 -5.15 15.07
C PRO A 218 12.66 -3.96 15.05
N PHE A 219 12.80 -3.34 13.88
CA PHE A 219 13.51 -2.10 13.66
C PHE A 219 12.49 -1.06 13.23
N VAL A 220 12.41 0.00 14.02
CA VAL A 220 11.57 1.16 13.76
C VAL A 220 12.49 2.27 13.29
N VAL A 221 12.20 2.81 12.11
CA VAL A 221 12.98 3.88 11.50
C VAL A 221 12.24 5.19 11.63
N ASN A 222 12.97 6.25 11.94
CA ASN A 222 12.40 7.59 11.88
C ASN A 222 12.22 7.99 10.41
N GLY A 223 11.03 8.50 10.11
CA GLY A 223 10.68 9.04 8.82
C GLY A 223 11.36 10.38 8.52
N THR A 224 10.99 10.95 7.39
CA THR A 224 11.43 12.27 6.94
C THR A 224 10.46 13.35 7.40
N SER A 225 10.99 14.54 7.69
CA SER A 225 10.14 15.72 7.87
C SER A 225 9.47 16.07 6.54
N LEU A 226 8.14 16.00 6.51
CA LEU A 226 7.32 16.28 5.34
C LEU A 226 6.40 17.47 5.62
N PRO A 227 6.17 18.34 4.62
CA PRO A 227 5.24 19.45 4.76
C PRO A 227 3.80 18.94 4.93
N ASP A 228 3.01 19.67 5.71
CA ASP A 228 1.64 19.32 6.07
C ASP A 228 0.58 19.86 5.09
N THR A 229 1.01 20.50 4.00
CA THR A 229 0.13 21.02 2.95
C THR A 229 0.19 20.14 1.71
N LYS A 230 -0.94 20.02 1.00
CA LYS A 230 -1.03 19.32 -0.29
C LYS A 230 0.05 19.81 -1.28
N GLN A 231 0.19 21.12 -1.42
CA GLN A 231 1.16 21.75 -2.32
C GLN A 231 2.60 21.48 -1.86
N GLY A 232 2.87 21.50 -0.55
CA GLY A 232 4.18 21.13 -0.03
C GLY A 232 4.56 19.69 -0.37
N LEU A 233 3.63 18.74 -0.22
CA LEU A 233 3.88 17.32 -0.54
C LEU A 233 4.13 17.12 -2.04
N ILE A 234 3.40 17.84 -2.90
CA ILE A 234 3.61 17.85 -4.35
C ILE A 234 4.99 18.44 -4.69
N SER A 235 5.35 19.57 -4.09
CA SER A 235 6.69 20.16 -4.26
C SER A 235 7.79 19.18 -3.82
N LYS A 236 7.56 18.42 -2.74
CA LYS A 236 8.50 17.39 -2.28
C LYS A 236 8.73 16.30 -3.32
N ALA A 237 7.69 15.86 -4.04
CA ALA A 237 7.84 14.90 -5.13
C ALA A 237 8.70 15.49 -6.28
N HIS A 238 8.44 16.75 -6.64
CA HIS A 238 9.20 17.45 -7.69
C HIS A 238 10.68 17.61 -7.30
N GLU A 239 10.98 17.93 -6.04
CA GLU A 239 12.36 17.99 -5.51
C GLU A 239 13.11 16.65 -5.62
N GLN A 240 12.40 15.51 -5.54
CA GLN A 240 12.98 14.19 -5.75
C GLN A 240 13.11 13.81 -7.23
N GLY A 241 12.78 14.71 -8.15
CA GLY A 241 12.81 14.48 -9.60
C GLY A 241 11.59 13.72 -10.14
N TYR A 242 10.50 13.64 -9.38
CA TYR A 242 9.24 13.02 -9.79
C TYR A 242 8.23 14.12 -10.14
N ASN A 243 8.34 14.67 -11.34
CA ASN A 243 7.50 15.78 -11.81
C ASN A 243 6.06 15.35 -12.13
N HIS A 244 5.81 14.04 -12.22
CA HIS A 244 4.49 13.52 -12.53
C HIS A 244 3.80 12.98 -11.27
N ILE A 245 2.73 13.64 -10.83
CA ILE A 245 1.88 13.15 -9.73
C ILE A 245 0.83 12.20 -10.29
N GLY A 246 1.02 10.91 -10.00
CA GLY A 246 0.14 9.82 -10.38
C GLY A 246 -1.06 9.62 -9.48
N SER A 247 -0.93 9.96 -8.19
CA SER A 247 -2.04 10.02 -7.26
C SER A 247 -1.83 11.00 -6.12
N TYR A 248 -2.93 11.61 -5.68
CA TYR A 248 -3.01 12.28 -4.38
C TYR A 248 -4.30 11.84 -3.70
N THR A 249 -4.17 11.18 -2.55
CA THR A 249 -5.30 10.67 -1.78
C THR A 249 -5.22 11.20 -0.37
N GLU A 250 -6.34 11.68 0.15
CA GLU A 250 -6.50 12.12 1.54
C GLU A 250 -7.59 11.29 2.20
N VAL A 251 -7.27 10.72 3.36
CA VAL A 251 -8.18 9.87 4.14
C VAL A 251 -8.22 10.35 5.59
N SER A 252 -9.40 10.40 6.19
CA SER A 252 -9.61 10.87 7.57
C SER A 252 -9.12 9.86 8.61
N SER A 253 -9.14 8.56 8.32
CA SER A 253 -8.63 7.51 9.21
C SER A 253 -8.37 6.25 8.41
N ALA A 254 -7.27 5.54 8.70
CA ALA A 254 -6.97 4.27 8.06
C ALA A 254 -6.24 3.33 9.01
N SER A 255 -6.58 2.05 9.01
CA SER A 255 -5.76 0.98 9.61
C SER A 255 -4.83 0.34 8.58
N ARG A 256 -5.20 0.41 7.31
CA ARG A 256 -4.50 -0.19 6.17
C ARG A 256 -4.75 0.62 4.91
N VAL A 257 -3.72 0.78 4.10
CA VAL A 257 -3.73 1.43 2.79
C VAL A 257 -3.13 0.48 1.78
N THR A 258 -3.90 0.15 0.73
CA THR A 258 -3.43 -0.66 -0.39
C THR A 258 -3.40 0.19 -1.65
N LEU A 259 -2.23 0.32 -2.27
CA LEU A 259 -2.05 1.04 -3.54
C LEU A 259 -1.88 0.04 -4.68
N GLN A 260 -2.72 0.14 -5.72
CA GLN A 260 -2.66 -0.70 -6.91
C GLN A 260 -2.15 0.09 -8.12
N LEU A 261 -0.90 -0.16 -8.51
CA LEU A 261 -0.24 0.45 -9.65
C LEU A 261 -0.51 -0.35 -10.91
N HIS A 262 -1.22 0.25 -11.86
CA HIS A 262 -1.59 -0.39 -13.13
C HIS A 262 -0.50 -0.16 -14.19
N GLN A 263 0.61 -0.90 -14.08
CA GLN A 263 1.77 -0.77 -14.95
C GLN A 263 2.07 -2.09 -15.68
N CYS A 264 1.91 -2.06 -17.00
CA CYS A 264 2.20 -3.18 -17.89
C CYS A 264 3.53 -2.97 -18.61
N VAL A 265 4.28 -4.05 -18.83
CA VAL A 265 5.45 -4.01 -19.71
C VAL A 265 5.01 -3.58 -21.11
N SER A 266 5.55 -2.46 -21.61
CA SER A 266 5.28 -2.00 -22.96
C SER A 266 5.81 -3.01 -23.97
N THR A 267 4.91 -3.80 -24.56
CA THR A 267 5.22 -4.60 -25.74
C THR A 267 5.18 -3.65 -26.93
N GLU A 268 6.33 -3.14 -27.38
CA GLU A 268 6.41 -2.70 -28.77
C GLU A 268 6.02 -3.91 -29.63
N ARG A 269 4.88 -3.82 -30.32
CA ARG A 269 4.39 -4.87 -31.21
C ARG A 269 5.38 -5.03 -32.36
N THR A 270 6.30 -5.97 -32.22
CA THR A 270 6.85 -6.69 -33.36
C THR A 270 6.23 -8.06 -33.36
N ARG A 271 5.38 -8.32 -34.37
CA ARG A 271 4.93 -9.68 -34.71
C ARG A 271 6.19 -10.54 -34.90
N GLU A 272 6.27 -11.67 -34.20
CA GLU A 272 6.33 -13.01 -34.81
C GLU A 272 6.56 -14.13 -33.77
N THR A 273 5.64 -15.09 -33.82
CA THR A 273 5.77 -16.56 -33.70
C THR A 273 6.65 -17.20 -32.62
N THR A 274 5.93 -17.77 -31.63
CA THR A 274 6.12 -19.07 -30.93
C THR A 274 7.49 -19.76 -31.01
N THR A 275 8.10 -20.05 -29.85
CA THR A 275 8.37 -21.43 -29.40
C THR A 275 8.61 -21.46 -27.89
N LEU A 276 7.93 -22.38 -27.22
CA LEU A 276 8.08 -22.72 -25.80
C LEU A 276 9.34 -23.55 -25.59
N THR A 277 10.12 -23.23 -24.56
CA THR A 277 10.84 -24.26 -23.80
C THR A 277 10.83 -23.91 -22.32
N SER A 278 10.04 -24.71 -21.59
CA SER A 278 10.00 -24.80 -20.14
C SER A 278 11.30 -25.41 -19.62
N SER A 279 11.85 -24.86 -18.53
CA SER A 279 12.73 -25.63 -17.64
C SER A 279 12.50 -25.23 -16.19
N HIS A 280 11.97 -26.19 -15.44
CA HIS A 280 11.72 -26.14 -14.00
C HIS A 280 13.00 -26.40 -13.17
N MET A 281 13.11 -25.66 -12.05
CA MET A 281 13.66 -26.05 -10.72
C MET A 281 15.20 -26.18 -10.54
N PRO A 282 15.79 -26.01 -9.32
CA PRO A 282 15.18 -26.23 -7.99
C PRO A 282 15.41 -25.18 -6.89
N VAL A 283 14.60 -25.33 -5.86
CA VAL A 283 14.71 -24.73 -4.52
C VAL A 283 15.77 -25.50 -3.73
N SER A 284 16.86 -24.82 -3.33
CA SER A 284 17.50 -24.91 -2.00
C SER A 284 18.92 -24.30 -2.03
N ALA A 285 19.13 -23.19 -1.33
CA ALA A 285 20.42 -22.86 -0.72
C ALA A 285 20.16 -21.72 0.28
N ILE A 286 20.39 -21.98 1.57
CA ILE A 286 20.48 -20.92 2.57
C ILE A 286 21.74 -20.12 2.22
N ARG A 287 21.53 -19.02 1.52
CA ARG A 287 22.57 -18.14 1.03
C ARG A 287 22.97 -17.17 2.14
N HIS A 288 24.27 -16.90 2.31
CA HIS A 288 24.79 -16.03 3.37
C HIS A 288 24.04 -14.68 3.43
N PRO A 289 23.79 -14.10 4.63
CA PRO A 289 22.99 -12.87 4.77
C PRO A 289 23.50 -11.72 3.89
N VAL A 290 24.82 -11.61 3.69
CA VAL A 290 25.44 -10.59 2.83
C VAL A 290 25.12 -10.82 1.36
N GLU A 291 25.12 -12.07 0.88
CA GLU A 291 24.73 -12.38 -0.51
C GLU A 291 23.27 -12.07 -0.78
N ASN A 292 22.37 -12.29 0.20
CA ASN A 292 20.97 -11.90 0.08
C ASN A 292 20.81 -10.37 0.00
N VAL A 293 21.60 -9.61 0.77
CA VAL A 293 21.62 -8.15 0.68
C VAL A 293 22.12 -7.69 -0.69
N VAL A 294 23.19 -8.27 -1.22
CA VAL A 294 23.71 -7.93 -2.54
C VAL A 294 22.71 -8.28 -3.65
N LEU A 295 22.01 -9.42 -3.53
CA LEU A 295 20.95 -9.83 -4.47
C LEU A 295 19.68 -8.98 -4.38
N LEU A 296 19.33 -8.49 -3.17
CA LEU A 296 18.17 -7.63 -2.95
C LEU A 296 18.44 -6.21 -3.44
N CYS A 297 19.60 -5.65 -3.08
CA CYS A 297 19.97 -4.28 -3.42
C CYS A 297 20.42 -4.14 -4.88
N LYS A 298 20.90 -5.23 -5.51
CA LYS A 298 21.53 -5.24 -6.85
C LYS A 298 22.35 -3.96 -7.11
N PRO A 299 23.41 -3.73 -6.33
CA PRO A 299 24.07 -2.42 -6.22
C PRO A 299 24.87 -1.99 -7.45
N TRP A 300 24.81 -2.73 -8.57
CA TRP A 300 25.60 -2.49 -9.77
C TRP A 300 24.82 -1.73 -10.85
N ARG A 301 25.52 -0.84 -11.54
CA ARG A 301 25.08 -0.09 -12.71
C ARG A 301 26.11 -0.25 -13.82
N CYS A 302 25.65 -0.57 -15.02
CA CYS A 302 26.49 -0.53 -16.22
C CYS A 302 26.37 0.86 -16.85
N MET A 303 27.51 1.49 -17.10
CA MET A 303 27.69 2.67 -17.94
C MET A 303 28.28 2.23 -19.29
N ASP A 304 28.42 3.16 -20.23
CA ASP A 304 28.83 2.85 -21.61
C ASP A 304 30.17 2.09 -21.69
N ASP A 305 31.13 2.40 -20.81
CA ASP A 305 32.47 1.77 -20.79
C ASP A 305 32.90 1.22 -19.41
N SER A 306 32.03 1.33 -18.41
CA SER A 306 32.37 1.06 -17.00
C SER A 306 31.22 0.46 -16.20
N ILE A 307 31.57 -0.27 -15.14
CA ILE A 307 30.65 -0.76 -14.13
C ILE A 307 30.86 0.00 -12.84
N GLU A 308 29.77 0.48 -12.25
CA GLU A 308 29.76 1.14 -10.95
C GLU A 308 28.98 0.28 -9.95
N ILE A 309 29.51 0.11 -8.74
CA ILE A 309 28.85 -0.54 -7.62
C ILE A 309 28.73 0.47 -6.48
N VAL A 310 27.51 0.72 -6.02
CA VAL A 310 27.23 1.60 -4.89
C VAL A 310 26.44 0.84 -3.84
N LEU A 311 27.05 0.60 -2.68
CA LEU A 311 26.46 -0.19 -1.61
C LEU A 311 26.45 0.59 -0.30
N HIS A 312 25.25 0.93 0.19
CA HIS A 312 25.10 1.69 1.42
C HIS A 312 25.51 0.83 2.62
N LYS A 313 26.36 1.38 3.50
CA LYS A 313 26.90 0.67 4.67
C LYS A 313 25.81 0.15 5.61
N ILE A 314 24.65 0.81 5.65
CA ILE A 314 23.51 0.42 6.49
C ILE A 314 22.93 -0.95 6.11
N PHE A 315 22.94 -1.30 4.82
CA PHE A 315 22.47 -2.59 4.34
C PHE A 315 23.43 -3.74 4.70
N LEU A 316 24.72 -3.44 4.81
CA LEU A 316 25.74 -4.39 5.24
C LEU A 316 25.77 -4.57 6.76
N GLN A 317 25.55 -3.49 7.52
CA GLN A 317 25.43 -3.53 8.99
C GLN A 317 24.22 -4.37 9.46
N ALA A 318 23.17 -4.47 8.65
CA ALA A 318 21.99 -5.31 8.91
C ALA A 318 22.29 -6.82 8.95
N SER A 319 23.48 -7.26 8.53
CA SER A 319 23.84 -8.68 8.38
C SER A 319 24.53 -9.32 9.59
N ARG A 320 24.74 -8.59 10.70
CA ARG A 320 25.59 -8.98 11.86
C ARG A 320 27.08 -9.22 11.53
N TYR A 321 27.51 -8.97 10.30
CA TYR A 321 28.91 -9.01 9.90
C TYR A 321 29.40 -7.59 9.59
N SER A 322 30.53 -7.18 10.18
CA SER A 322 31.22 -5.94 9.84
C SER A 322 32.02 -6.14 8.54
N VAL A 323 31.39 -5.83 7.42
CA VAL A 323 32.04 -5.82 6.10
C VAL A 323 32.92 -4.58 6.02
N ILE A 324 34.23 -4.78 5.93
CA ILE A 324 35.25 -3.71 5.93
C ILE A 324 35.73 -3.35 4.53
N SER A 325 35.47 -4.20 3.53
CA SER A 325 35.79 -3.93 2.14
C SER A 325 34.81 -4.67 1.22
N VAL A 326 34.51 -4.04 0.09
CA VAL A 326 33.75 -4.62 -1.03
C VAL A 326 34.68 -4.67 -2.23
N THR A 327 34.69 -5.77 -2.95
CA THR A 327 35.57 -5.98 -4.11
C THR A 327 34.85 -6.74 -5.22
N LEU A 328 35.38 -6.62 -6.44
CA LEU A 328 34.96 -7.44 -7.58
C LEU A 328 35.70 -8.80 -7.56
N GLN A 329 35.56 -9.59 -8.62
CA GLN A 329 36.26 -10.86 -8.76
C GLN A 329 37.78 -10.69 -8.65
N ASP A 330 38.33 -9.58 -9.16
CA ASP A 330 39.69 -9.15 -8.87
C ASP A 330 39.76 -8.47 -7.48
N PRO A 331 40.50 -9.05 -6.51
CA PRO A 331 40.62 -8.53 -5.15
C PRO A 331 41.39 -7.20 -5.04
N GLN A 332 42.09 -6.76 -6.10
CA GLN A 332 42.72 -5.44 -6.15
C GLN A 332 41.72 -4.33 -6.47
N CYS A 333 40.58 -4.68 -7.08
CA CYS A 333 39.50 -3.75 -7.35
C CYS A 333 38.63 -3.61 -6.11
N LYS A 334 39.06 -2.74 -5.20
CA LYS A 334 38.38 -2.45 -3.93
C LYS A 334 37.53 -1.20 -4.05
N ALA A 335 36.38 -1.22 -3.38
CA ALA A 335 35.51 -0.08 -3.26
C ALA A 335 36.15 1.00 -2.37
N GLU A 336 36.08 2.25 -2.82
CA GLU A 336 36.32 3.42 -2.01
C GLU A 336 35.22 3.55 -0.94
N GLN A 337 35.58 4.07 0.22
CA GLN A 337 34.67 4.18 1.36
C GLN A 337 34.41 5.65 1.68
N ASN A 338 33.15 6.05 1.53
CA ASN A 338 32.65 7.31 2.08
C ASN A 338 31.93 7.05 3.40
N GLU A 339 31.44 8.07 4.11
CA GLU A 339 30.77 7.90 5.41
C GLU A 339 29.57 6.94 5.35
N THR A 340 28.79 7.01 4.26
CA THR A 340 27.53 6.27 4.12
C THR A 340 27.58 5.12 3.11
N HIS A 341 28.56 5.08 2.20
CA HIS A 341 28.59 4.14 1.06
C HIS A 341 29.96 3.49 0.83
N PHE A 342 29.94 2.28 0.28
CA PHE A 342 31.01 1.70 -0.52
C PHE A 342 30.75 2.03 -1.99
N VAL A 343 31.75 2.56 -2.69
CA VAL A 343 31.64 2.94 -4.11
C VAL A 343 32.81 2.33 -4.88
N LEU A 344 32.53 1.52 -5.90
CA LEU A 344 33.53 0.91 -6.76
C LEU A 344 33.23 1.26 -8.21
N ARG A 345 34.22 1.75 -8.95
CA ARG A 345 34.12 1.98 -10.39
C ARG A 345 35.25 1.23 -11.10
N SER A 346 34.89 0.49 -12.14
CA SER A 346 35.83 -0.28 -12.96
C SER A 346 35.45 -0.16 -14.43
N ARG A 347 36.41 -0.26 -15.35
CA ARG A 347 36.11 -0.40 -16.79
C ARG A 347 35.61 -1.81 -17.10
N LEU A 348 34.79 -1.94 -18.14
CA LEU A 348 34.14 -3.21 -18.51
C LEU A 348 35.12 -4.35 -18.86
N GLY A 349 36.35 -4.04 -19.26
CA GLY A 349 37.41 -5.02 -19.54
C GLY A 349 38.42 -5.20 -18.40
N SER A 350 38.16 -4.67 -17.22
CA SER A 350 39.04 -4.74 -16.04
C SER A 350 38.34 -5.41 -14.85
N CYS A 351 39.12 -5.69 -13.79
CA CYS A 351 38.66 -6.32 -12.56
C CYS A 351 38.02 -7.71 -12.76
N ASP A 352 38.58 -8.51 -13.68
CA ASP A 352 38.10 -9.84 -14.05
C ASP A 352 36.60 -9.87 -14.41
N THR A 353 36.16 -8.85 -15.14
CA THR A 353 34.79 -8.79 -15.69
C THR A 353 34.72 -9.57 -17.00
N ASP A 354 33.94 -10.64 -17.02
CA ASP A 354 33.69 -11.42 -18.23
C ASP A 354 32.71 -10.69 -19.15
N LEU A 355 33.08 -10.51 -20.42
CA LEU A 355 32.24 -9.89 -21.45
C LEU A 355 31.73 -10.94 -22.43
N GLU A 356 30.42 -11.21 -22.38
CA GLU A 356 29.74 -12.11 -23.30
C GLU A 356 29.01 -11.30 -24.39
N PRO A 357 29.02 -11.72 -25.68
CA PRO A 357 28.21 -11.06 -26.71
C PRO A 357 26.72 -11.06 -26.36
N TRP A 358 26.05 -9.92 -26.54
CA TRP A 358 24.61 -9.78 -26.28
C TRP A 358 23.94 -8.98 -27.40
N SER A 359 22.67 -9.26 -27.67
CA SER A 359 21.91 -8.86 -28.89
C SER A 359 22.05 -7.41 -29.37
N LYS A 360 22.44 -6.47 -28.50
CA LYS A 360 22.97 -5.14 -28.86
C LYS A 360 24.09 -4.71 -27.89
N GLY A 361 25.26 -5.33 -27.95
CA GLY A 361 26.44 -4.96 -27.16
C GLY A 361 27.10 -6.14 -26.44
N PHE A 362 27.57 -5.93 -25.22
CA PHE A 362 28.18 -6.95 -24.37
C PHE A 362 27.43 -7.06 -23.05
N LYS A 363 27.27 -8.29 -22.56
CA LYS A 363 26.82 -8.60 -21.22
C LYS A 363 28.04 -8.77 -20.33
N ALA A 364 28.19 -7.86 -19.38
CA ALA A 364 29.23 -7.93 -18.37
C ALA A 364 28.81 -8.81 -17.19
N LYS A 365 29.67 -9.74 -16.80
CA LYS A 365 29.46 -10.67 -15.69
C LYS A 365 30.65 -10.58 -14.75
N ASN A 366 30.37 -10.35 -13.47
CA ASN A 366 31.39 -10.29 -12.43
C ASN A 366 30.78 -10.79 -11.11
N LYS A 367 31.63 -11.11 -10.12
CA LYS A 367 31.24 -11.48 -8.77
C LYS A 367 31.58 -10.35 -7.80
N VAL A 368 30.65 -10.01 -6.92
CA VAL A 368 30.88 -9.04 -5.84
C VAL A 368 31.16 -9.80 -4.56
N GLY A 369 32.31 -9.56 -3.95
CA GLY A 369 32.74 -10.15 -2.68
C GLY A 369 32.89 -9.10 -1.57
N GLY A 370 32.74 -9.50 -0.32
CA GLY A 370 33.02 -8.68 0.86
C GLY A 370 33.90 -9.42 1.85
N ALA A 371 34.95 -8.76 2.37
CA ALA A 371 35.82 -9.37 3.39
C ALA A 371 35.25 -9.11 4.80
N PRO A 372 34.96 -10.16 5.61
CA PRO A 372 34.59 -9.98 7.00
C PRO A 372 35.81 -9.56 7.84
N THR A 373 35.57 -8.90 8.97
CA THR A 373 36.61 -8.65 9.96
C THR A 373 37.08 -9.99 10.53
N GLN A 374 38.40 -10.25 10.53
CA GLN A 374 38.95 -11.29 11.40
C GLN A 374 38.67 -10.87 12.85
N GLN A 375 37.64 -11.46 13.47
CA GLN A 375 37.61 -11.53 14.92
C GLN A 375 38.71 -12.51 15.31
N SER A 376 39.83 -11.98 15.80
CA SER A 376 40.72 -12.75 16.65
C SER A 376 39.90 -13.24 17.84
N LEU A 377 39.67 -14.54 17.91
CA LEU A 377 39.23 -15.20 19.12
C LEU A 377 40.37 -15.04 20.14
N THR A 378 40.17 -14.15 21.11
CA THR A 378 40.86 -14.16 22.41
C THR A 378 39.82 -14.31 23.49
#